data_AF-A0A803MIK1-F1
#
_entry.id   AF-A0A803MIK1-F1
#
_cell.length_a   1.000
_cell.length_b   1.000
_cell.length_c   1.000
_cell.angle_alpha   90.00
_cell.angle_beta   90.00
_cell.angle_gamma   90.00
#
_symmetry.space_group_name_H-M   'P 1'
#
loop_
_entity.id
_entity.type
_entity.pdbx_description
1 polymer ?
#
loop_
_entity_poly.entity_id
_entity_poly.type
_entity_poly.pdbx_seq_one_letter_code
_entity_poly.pdbx_strand_id
1 'polypeptide(L)'
;MFFFAKSLDLIDTNASPFFHNFAATKWLIQRIEILSAAVLKTTALCMVLLPSGTISLGFIGMMLSYVLGLDVGMVFSIQNQCIIANRIIFMKRIHRCMDIPSEALEVINDSRPPKNWPSVGKVVVHNLQIRYRPNTPLVLKGINCMIEGGDKIGVVGMTGSGKTTLIGALFLLVELVEGKIIVDGVDICTIGIHDLRSRFGIIPQDPTLFNGSVRFNLDPLCQHTDEEIWEKTIQIEFANCTIITVAHRKPTVMDCTNVPAISDGRLDEYDDSTKLMEKEDTLFGQLVNEYWSHFHATNQSR
;
A
#
# COMPACT_ATOMS: atom_id res chain seq x y z
N MET A 1 32.16 -8.29 -3.05
CA MET A 1 32.58 -8.06 -4.46
C MET A 1 31.42 -8.25 -5.44
N PHE A 2 30.67 -9.35 -5.40
CA PHE A 2 29.52 -9.61 -6.29
C PHE A 2 28.40 -8.55 -6.24
N PHE A 3 27.91 -8.18 -5.06
CA PHE A 3 26.86 -7.15 -4.93
C PHE A 3 27.30 -5.77 -5.41
N PHE A 4 28.58 -5.44 -5.22
CA PHE A 4 29.14 -4.18 -5.70
C PHE A 4 29.21 -4.15 -7.23
N ALA A 5 29.69 -5.24 -7.85
CA ALA A 5 29.71 -5.37 -9.30
C ALA A 5 28.28 -5.28 -9.90
N LYS A 6 27.30 -5.95 -9.28
CA LYS A 6 25.89 -5.87 -9.68
C LYS A 6 25.31 -4.46 -9.53
N SER A 7 25.70 -3.74 -8.48
CA SER A 7 25.30 -2.34 -8.29
C SER A 7 25.85 -1.44 -9.41
N LEU A 8 27.11 -1.62 -9.80
CA LEU A 8 27.71 -0.87 -10.90
C LEU A 8 27.03 -1.17 -12.23
N ASP A 9 26.76 -2.44 -12.53
CA ASP A 9 26.05 -2.85 -13.75
C ASP A 9 24.65 -2.23 -13.86
N LEU A 10 23.91 -2.14 -12.74
CA LEU A 10 22.61 -1.47 -12.70
C LEU A 10 22.73 0.05 -12.90
N ILE A 11 23.77 0.68 -12.35
CA ILE A 11 24.05 2.11 -12.54
C ILE A 11 24.36 2.38 -14.01
N ASP A 12 25.22 1.57 -14.63
CA ASP A 12 25.60 1.69 -16.04
C ASP A 12 24.39 1.47 -16.97
N THR A 13 23.55 0.48 -16.65
CA THR A 13 22.29 0.23 -17.36
C THR A 13 21.34 1.42 -17.29
N ASN A 14 21.27 2.11 -16.14
CA ASN A 14 20.46 3.31 -15.99
C ASN A 14 21.09 4.57 -16.64
N ALA A 15 22.43 4.65 -16.67
CA ALA A 15 23.16 5.78 -17.26
C ALA A 15 23.16 5.74 -18.80
N SER A 16 23.17 4.55 -19.41
CA SER A 16 23.22 4.37 -20.86
C SER A 16 22.07 5.10 -21.61
N PRO A 17 20.78 4.95 -21.24
CA PRO A 17 19.69 5.70 -21.86
C PRO A 17 19.84 7.22 -21.72
N PHE A 18 20.35 7.70 -20.59
CA PHE A 18 20.61 9.13 -20.39
C PHE A 18 21.69 9.63 -21.34
N PHE A 19 22.78 8.86 -21.50
CA PHE A 19 23.85 9.17 -22.45
C PHE A 19 23.33 9.19 -23.89
N HIS A 20 22.51 8.21 -24.29
CA HIS A 20 21.91 8.19 -25.62
C HIS A 20 20.99 9.39 -25.88
N ASN A 21 20.18 9.80 -24.90
CA ASN A 21 19.34 10.99 -25.02
C ASN A 21 20.16 12.29 -25.11
N PHE A 22 21.24 12.38 -24.33
CA PHE A 22 22.18 13.50 -24.39
C PHE A 22 22.87 13.57 -25.76
N ALA A 23 23.39 12.44 -26.26
CA ALA A 23 24.04 12.34 -27.55
C ALA A 23 23.08 12.71 -28.70
N ALA A 24 21.84 12.22 -28.67
CA ALA A 24 20.80 12.56 -29.64
C ALA A 24 20.47 14.06 -29.64
N THR A 25 20.36 14.66 -28.45
CA THR A 25 20.11 16.10 -28.31
C THR A 25 21.27 16.93 -28.89
N LYS A 26 22.52 16.54 -28.60
CA LYS A 26 23.71 17.22 -29.16
C LYS A 26 23.81 17.07 -30.66
N TRP A 27 23.52 15.87 -31.19
CA TRP A 27 23.48 15.62 -32.63
C TRP A 27 22.44 16.51 -33.32
N LEU A 28 21.24 16.64 -32.75
CA LEU A 28 20.19 17.50 -33.29
C LEU A 28 20.63 18.97 -33.35
N ILE A 29 21.19 19.49 -32.25
CA ILE A 29 21.72 20.86 -32.18
C ILE A 29 22.77 21.10 -33.27
N GLN A 30 23.73 20.19 -33.40
CA GLN A 30 24.79 20.30 -34.41
C GLN A 30 24.22 20.36 -35.85
N ARG A 31 23.14 19.61 -36.14
CA ARG A 31 22.48 19.68 -37.47
C ARG A 31 21.79 21.01 -37.71
N ILE A 32 21.19 21.60 -36.69
CA ILE A 32 20.53 22.91 -36.77
C ILE A 32 21.57 24.01 -37.00
N GLU A 33 22.70 23.98 -36.28
CA GLU A 33 23.81 24.93 -36.46
C GLU A 33 24.45 24.82 -37.86
N ILE A 34 24.55 23.62 -38.44
CA ILE A 34 25.02 23.45 -39.82
C ILE A 34 24.03 24.09 -40.82
N LEU A 35 22.73 23.92 -40.60
CA LEU A 35 21.69 24.51 -41.44
C LEU A 35 21.70 26.05 -41.34
N SER A 36 21.81 26.61 -40.13
CA SER A 36 21.88 28.05 -39.92
C SER A 36 23.15 28.66 -40.52
N ALA A 37 24.30 27.97 -40.40
CA ALA A 37 25.54 28.37 -41.05
C ALA A 37 25.43 28.34 -42.59
N ALA A 38 24.68 27.39 -43.17
CA ALA A 38 24.41 27.38 -44.60
C ALA A 38 23.55 28.59 -45.02
N VAL A 39 22.51 28.92 -44.25
CA VAL A 39 21.68 30.11 -44.49
C VAL A 39 22.53 31.39 -44.42
N LEU A 40 23.37 31.55 -43.39
CA LEU A 40 24.28 32.68 -43.25
C LEU A 40 25.21 32.82 -44.47
N LYS A 41 25.82 31.72 -44.92
CA LYS A 41 26.69 31.70 -46.11
C LYS A 41 25.94 32.12 -47.37
N THR A 42 24.74 31.60 -47.58
CA THR A 42 23.92 31.96 -48.75
C THR A 42 23.51 33.43 -48.73
N THR A 43 23.11 33.96 -47.57
CA THR A 43 22.75 35.37 -47.40
C THR A 43 23.96 36.28 -47.64
N ALA A 44 25.12 35.93 -47.10
CA ALA A 44 26.36 36.67 -47.33
C ALA A 44 26.79 36.64 -48.81
N LEU A 45 26.67 35.48 -49.48
CA LEU A 45 26.98 35.35 -50.90
C LEU A 45 26.03 36.21 -51.77
N CYS A 46 24.73 36.16 -51.51
CA CYS A 46 23.74 36.98 -52.21
C CYS A 46 24.02 38.48 -52.04
N MET A 47 24.46 38.92 -50.86
CA MET A 47 24.83 40.32 -50.62
C MET A 47 26.05 40.75 -51.43
N VAL A 48 27.04 39.88 -51.61
CA VAL A 48 28.26 40.17 -52.38
C VAL A 48 28.01 40.16 -53.90
N LEU A 49 27.10 39.32 -54.38
CA LEU A 49 26.79 39.20 -55.81
C LEU A 49 25.93 40.34 -56.37
N LEU A 50 25.29 41.14 -55.50
CA LEU A 50 24.45 42.24 -55.91
C LEU A 50 25.28 43.46 -56.34
N PRO A 51 24.88 44.20 -57.41
CA PRO A 51 25.60 45.37 -57.90
C PRO A 51 25.78 46.45 -56.81
N SER A 52 26.89 47.17 -56.87
CA SER A 52 27.13 48.31 -55.97
C SER A 52 26.02 49.35 -56.07
N GLY A 53 25.30 49.57 -54.97
CA GLY A 53 24.21 50.56 -54.87
C GLY A 53 22.78 49.99 -54.74
N THR A 54 22.57 48.68 -54.88
CA THR A 54 21.21 48.08 -54.74
C THR A 54 20.70 47.99 -53.30
N ILE A 55 21.58 47.87 -52.30
CA ILE A 55 21.21 47.75 -50.88
C ILE A 55 21.98 48.79 -50.07
N SER A 56 21.29 49.53 -49.20
CA SER A 56 21.92 50.46 -48.26
C SER A 56 22.71 49.70 -47.18
N LEU A 57 23.90 50.20 -46.82
CA LEU A 57 24.81 49.57 -45.84
C LEU A 57 24.12 49.24 -44.50
N GLY A 58 23.15 50.06 -44.07
CA GLY A 58 22.39 49.79 -42.84
C GLY A 58 21.56 48.51 -42.92
N PHE A 59 20.97 48.18 -44.07
CA PHE A 59 20.19 46.96 -44.25
C PHE A 59 21.06 45.70 -44.24
N ILE A 60 22.29 45.79 -44.76
CA ILE A 60 23.25 44.68 -44.72
C ILE A 60 23.58 44.30 -43.27
N GLY A 61 23.87 45.30 -42.43
CA GLY A 61 24.13 45.10 -41.00
C GLY A 61 22.91 44.55 -40.23
N MET A 62 21.70 45.01 -40.57
CA MET A 62 20.47 44.50 -39.97
C MET A 62 20.22 43.03 -40.34
N MET A 63 20.35 42.68 -41.62
CA MET A 63 20.14 41.31 -42.10
C MET A 63 21.12 40.31 -41.47
N LEU A 64 22.40 40.67 -41.36
CA LEU A 64 23.39 39.82 -40.70
C LEU A 64 23.08 39.64 -39.21
N SER A 65 22.70 40.72 -38.52
CA SER A 65 22.31 40.68 -37.10
C SER A 65 21.09 39.79 -36.87
N TYR A 66 20.08 39.86 -37.75
CA TYR A 66 18.89 39.02 -37.64
C TYR A 66 19.18 37.53 -37.89
N VAL A 67 20.03 37.19 -38.88
CA VAL A 67 20.39 35.79 -39.13
C VAL A 67 21.10 35.18 -37.93
N LEU A 68 22.03 35.91 -37.31
CA LEU A 68 22.71 35.45 -36.09
C LEU A 68 21.76 35.34 -34.89
N GLY A 69 20.84 36.29 -34.72
CA GLY A 69 19.83 36.24 -33.65
C GLY A 69 18.84 35.08 -33.80
N LEU A 70 18.45 34.76 -35.05
CA LEU A 70 17.55 33.64 -35.35
C LEU A 70 18.19 32.29 -35.02
N ASP A 71 19.48 32.11 -35.27
CA ASP A 71 20.21 30.88 -34.93
C ASP A 71 20.16 30.58 -33.43
N VAL A 72 20.55 31.55 -32.60
CA VAL A 72 20.51 31.43 -31.13
C VAL A 72 19.08 31.16 -30.65
N GLY A 73 18.09 31.86 -31.22
CA GLY A 73 16.67 31.66 -30.88
C GLY A 73 16.15 30.28 -31.24
N MET A 74 16.53 29.72 -32.40
CA MET A 74 16.12 28.39 -32.84
C MET A 74 16.71 27.29 -31.96
N VAL A 75 18.01 27.35 -31.65
CA VAL A 75 18.66 26.38 -30.77
C VAL A 75 18.01 26.38 -29.38
N PHE A 76 17.76 27.57 -28.82
CA PHE A 76 17.08 27.70 -27.53
C PHE A 76 15.65 27.14 -27.55
N SER A 77 14.87 27.43 -28.59
CA SER A 77 13.50 26.92 -28.75
C SER A 77 13.46 25.39 -28.81
N ILE A 78 14.35 24.77 -29.59
CA ILE A 78 14.39 23.31 -29.77
C ILE A 78 14.84 22.63 -28.48
N GLN A 79 15.83 23.20 -27.77
CA GLN A 79 16.22 22.70 -26.45
C GLN A 79 15.03 22.74 -25.47
N ASN A 80 14.28 23.84 -25.43
CA ASN A 80 13.10 23.95 -24.57
C ASN A 80 12.02 22.93 -24.94
N GLN A 81 11.76 22.70 -26.23
CA GLN A 81 10.81 21.67 -26.68
C GLN A 81 11.24 20.26 -26.23
N CYS A 82 12.52 19.90 -26.39
CA CYS A 82 13.06 18.62 -25.91
C CYS A 82 12.94 18.48 -24.39
N ILE A 83 13.22 19.54 -23.63
CA ILE A 83 13.07 19.54 -22.17
C ILE A 83 11.61 19.33 -21.77
N ILE A 84 10.67 20.04 -22.40
CA ILE A 84 9.23 19.91 -22.12
C ILE A 84 8.74 18.50 -22.47
N ALA A 85 9.13 17.98 -23.63
CA ALA A 85 8.76 16.63 -24.09
C ALA A 85 9.27 15.53 -23.15
N ASN A 86 10.45 15.70 -22.54
CA ASN A 86 10.93 14.77 -21.52
C ASN A 86 10.18 14.94 -20.19
N ARG A 87 9.86 16.18 -19.79
CA ARG A 87 9.15 16.47 -18.52
C ARG A 87 7.70 15.98 -18.51
N ILE A 88 7.01 16.03 -19.65
CA ILE A 88 5.61 15.59 -19.75
C ILE A 88 5.42 14.10 -19.40
N ILE A 89 6.46 13.28 -19.58
CA ILE A 89 6.44 11.84 -19.24
C ILE A 89 6.26 11.66 -17.72
N PHE A 90 6.92 12.49 -16.89
CA PHE A 90 6.73 12.46 -15.44
C PHE A 90 5.32 12.86 -15.04
N MET A 91 4.76 13.89 -15.69
CA MET A 91 3.37 14.30 -15.45
C MET A 91 2.38 13.18 -15.77
N LYS A 92 2.58 12.46 -16.88
CA LYS A 92 1.75 11.29 -17.23
C LYS A 92 1.82 10.17 -16.19
N ARG A 93 2.98 9.97 -15.54
CA ARG A 93 3.12 8.99 -14.46
C ARG A 93 2.36 9.40 -13.20
N ILE A 94 2.44 10.67 -12.81
CA ILE A 94 1.69 11.20 -11.67
C ILE A 94 0.18 11.11 -11.95
N HIS A 95 -0.25 11.49 -13.15
CA HIS A 95 -1.64 11.42 -13.55
C HIS A 95 -2.20 9.99 -13.45
N ARG A 96 -1.44 8.98 -13.91
CA ARG A 96 -1.81 7.58 -13.74
C ARG A 96 -2.04 7.20 -12.26
N CYS A 97 -1.28 7.77 -11.33
CA CYS A 97 -1.48 7.52 -9.90
C CYS A 97 -2.77 8.18 -9.36
N MET A 98 -3.21 9.29 -9.97
CA MET A 98 -4.46 9.96 -9.59
C MET A 98 -5.72 9.20 -10.05
N ASP A 99 -5.59 8.37 -11.10
CA ASP A 99 -6.70 7.58 -11.64
C ASP A 99 -6.87 6.21 -10.96
N ILE A 100 -6.03 5.87 -9.98
CA ILE A 100 -6.15 4.62 -9.22
C ILE A 100 -7.46 4.67 -8.42
N PRO A 101 -8.27 3.59 -8.43
CA PRO A 101 -9.51 3.56 -7.65
C PRO A 101 -9.20 3.83 -6.17
N SER A 102 -9.92 4.79 -5.60
CA SER A 102 -9.82 5.10 -4.19
C SER A 102 -10.49 4.01 -3.35
N GLU A 103 -10.01 3.85 -2.12
CA GLU A 103 -10.68 3.05 -1.11
C GLU A 103 -12.08 3.63 -0.81
N ALA A 104 -12.93 2.88 -0.10
CA ALA A 104 -14.24 3.39 0.29
C ALA A 104 -14.12 4.69 1.10
N LEU A 105 -15.18 5.49 1.06
CA LEU A 105 -15.18 6.82 1.68
C LEU A 105 -14.80 6.76 3.15
N GLU A 106 -13.96 7.71 3.55
CA GLU A 106 -13.49 7.85 4.93
C GLU A 106 -14.66 8.02 5.91
N VAL A 107 -15.63 8.86 5.52
CA VAL A 107 -16.81 9.20 6.31
C VAL A 107 -18.04 9.24 5.41
N ILE A 108 -19.11 8.58 5.86
CA ILE A 108 -20.42 8.59 5.19
C ILE A 108 -21.42 9.22 6.16
N ASN A 109 -21.86 10.44 5.87
CA ASN A 109 -22.68 11.21 6.81
C ASN A 109 -24.05 10.59 7.08
N ASP A 110 -24.62 9.89 6.09
CA ASP A 110 -25.96 9.32 6.17
C ASP A 110 -26.01 7.98 6.94
N SER A 111 -24.86 7.36 7.20
CA SER A 111 -24.76 6.01 7.79
C SER A 111 -23.79 5.94 8.97
N ARG A 112 -23.63 7.03 9.73
CA ARG A 112 -22.74 7.01 10.90
C ARG A 112 -23.32 6.14 12.03
N PRO A 113 -22.48 5.31 12.68
CA PRO A 113 -22.93 4.55 13.83
C PRO A 113 -23.16 5.48 15.05
N PRO A 114 -23.91 5.01 16.05
CA PRO A 114 -24.06 5.71 17.33
C PRO A 114 -22.72 6.04 17.98
N LYS A 115 -22.65 7.13 18.77
CA LYS A 115 -21.38 7.59 19.40
C LYS A 115 -20.75 6.58 20.36
N ASN A 116 -21.55 5.69 20.93
CA ASN A 116 -21.13 4.64 21.85
C ASN A 116 -20.90 3.28 21.16
N TRP A 117 -20.96 3.24 19.83
CA TRP A 117 -20.70 2.04 19.07
C TRP A 117 -19.18 1.80 18.94
N PRO A 118 -18.72 0.53 19.00
CA PRO A 118 -19.45 -0.65 19.44
C PRO A 118 -19.63 -0.65 20.96
N SER A 119 -20.79 -1.07 21.45
CA SER A 119 -21.14 -1.06 22.88
C SER A 119 -20.97 -2.43 23.55
N VAL A 120 -21.27 -3.51 22.83
CA VAL A 120 -21.17 -4.89 23.31
C VAL A 120 -20.02 -5.61 22.63
N GLY A 121 -19.75 -5.31 21.36
CA GLY A 121 -18.70 -5.96 20.59
C GLY A 121 -19.10 -7.34 20.05
N LYS A 122 -20.40 -7.54 19.80
CA LYS A 122 -20.94 -8.76 19.16
C LYS A 122 -20.66 -8.70 17.66
N VAL A 123 -20.04 -9.73 17.10
CA VAL A 123 -19.68 -9.80 15.67
C VAL A 123 -20.38 -10.99 15.02
N VAL A 124 -21.15 -10.73 13.96
CA VAL A 124 -21.86 -11.76 13.21
C VAL A 124 -21.37 -11.73 11.76
N VAL A 125 -20.83 -12.86 11.32
CA VAL A 125 -20.30 -13.05 9.97
C VAL A 125 -21.25 -13.96 9.20
N HIS A 126 -21.75 -13.48 8.06
CA HIS A 126 -22.69 -14.22 7.21
C HIS A 126 -22.12 -14.42 5.80
N ASN A 127 -22.00 -15.70 5.40
CA ASN A 127 -21.54 -16.16 4.08
C ASN A 127 -20.33 -15.38 3.55
N LEU A 128 -19.32 -15.14 4.39
CA LEU A 128 -18.19 -14.28 4.04
C LEU A 128 -17.31 -14.94 2.97
N GLN A 129 -17.21 -14.27 1.83
CA GLN A 129 -16.37 -14.69 0.71
C GLN A 129 -15.41 -13.58 0.32
N ILE A 130 -14.13 -13.93 0.19
CA ILE A 130 -13.07 -12.96 -0.07
C ILE A 130 -12.12 -13.47 -1.14
N ARG A 131 -11.71 -12.57 -2.03
CA ARG A 131 -10.58 -12.77 -2.95
C ARG A 131 -9.77 -11.49 -3.05
N TYR A 132 -8.45 -11.63 -3.21
CA TYR A 132 -7.57 -10.47 -3.40
C TYR A 132 -7.58 -9.93 -4.83
N ARG A 133 -7.89 -10.76 -5.83
CA ARG A 133 -7.95 -10.34 -7.24
C ARG A 133 -9.14 -10.97 -7.97
N PRO A 134 -9.76 -10.28 -8.95
CA PRO A 134 -10.89 -10.79 -9.72
C PRO A 134 -10.61 -12.09 -10.52
N ASN A 135 -9.33 -12.45 -10.72
CA ASN A 135 -8.93 -13.63 -11.48
C ASN A 135 -8.27 -14.72 -10.61
N THR A 136 -8.29 -14.60 -9.27
CA THR A 136 -7.70 -15.59 -8.35
C THR A 136 -8.77 -16.34 -7.56
N PRO A 137 -8.57 -17.61 -7.17
CA PRO A 137 -9.56 -18.34 -6.38
C PRO A 137 -9.94 -17.61 -5.09
N LEU A 138 -11.13 -17.93 -4.56
CA LEU A 138 -11.59 -17.45 -3.26
C LEU A 138 -10.64 -17.94 -2.16
N VAL A 139 -10.24 -17.03 -1.29
CA VAL A 139 -9.43 -17.33 -0.09
C VAL A 139 -10.33 -17.71 1.08
N LEU A 140 -11.43 -16.98 1.28
CA LEU A 140 -12.50 -17.38 2.19
C LEU A 140 -13.72 -17.79 1.38
N LYS A 141 -14.33 -18.93 1.72
CA LYS A 141 -15.32 -19.64 0.92
C LYS A 141 -16.63 -19.82 1.70
N GLY A 142 -17.21 -18.73 2.20
CA GLY A 142 -18.51 -18.72 2.86
C GLY A 142 -18.43 -18.98 4.36
N ILE A 143 -17.62 -18.19 5.08
CA ILE A 143 -17.49 -18.31 6.53
C ILE A 143 -18.78 -17.79 7.19
N ASN A 144 -19.31 -18.57 8.13
CA ASN A 144 -20.42 -18.18 8.99
C ASN A 144 -20.00 -18.39 10.45
N CYS A 145 -19.91 -17.32 11.23
CA CYS A 145 -19.60 -17.42 12.66
C CYS A 145 -20.23 -16.26 13.43
N MET A 146 -20.40 -16.47 14.73
CA MET A 146 -21.08 -15.53 15.61
C MET A 146 -20.33 -15.43 16.93
N ILE A 147 -19.72 -14.28 17.15
CA ILE A 147 -18.90 -13.96 18.30
C ILE A 147 -19.74 -13.09 19.24
N GLU A 148 -19.89 -13.51 20.50
CA GLU A 148 -20.60 -12.72 21.50
C GLU A 148 -19.71 -11.63 22.09
N GLY A 149 -20.34 -10.59 22.66
CA GLY A 149 -19.61 -9.50 23.29
C GLY A 149 -18.84 -9.97 24.53
N GLY A 150 -17.56 -9.56 24.63
CA GLY A 150 -16.67 -9.95 25.73
C GLY A 150 -16.03 -11.34 25.56
N ASP A 151 -16.31 -12.03 24.45
CA ASP A 151 -15.67 -13.32 24.17
C ASP A 151 -14.16 -13.15 23.91
N LYS A 152 -13.40 -14.17 24.31
CA LYS A 152 -12.01 -14.37 23.89
C LYS A 152 -11.98 -15.46 22.83
N ILE A 153 -11.63 -15.10 21.60
CA ILE A 153 -11.74 -15.96 20.43
C ILE A 153 -10.34 -16.28 19.94
N GLY A 154 -10.02 -17.57 19.85
CA GLY A 154 -8.74 -18.03 19.33
C GLY A 154 -8.90 -18.64 17.95
N VAL A 155 -8.53 -17.92 16.90
CA VAL A 155 -8.62 -18.42 15.53
C VAL A 155 -7.42 -19.32 15.23
N VAL A 156 -7.70 -20.58 14.87
CA VAL A 156 -6.67 -21.61 14.59
C VAL A 156 -6.76 -22.14 13.16
N GLY A 157 -5.69 -22.76 12.70
CA GLY A 157 -5.58 -23.32 11.35
C GLY A 157 -4.16 -23.28 10.80
N MET A 158 -3.87 -24.04 9.74
CA MET A 158 -2.53 -24.08 9.12
C MET A 158 -2.12 -22.73 8.51
N THR A 159 -0.83 -22.50 8.27
CA THR A 159 -0.37 -21.34 7.49
C THR A 159 -1.01 -21.35 6.11
N GLY A 160 -1.54 -20.21 5.65
CA GLY A 160 -2.25 -20.12 4.36
C GLY A 160 -3.74 -20.46 4.37
N SER A 161 -4.31 -20.87 5.51
CA SER A 161 -5.75 -21.19 5.65
C SER A 161 -6.71 -20.01 5.52
N GLY A 162 -6.23 -18.77 5.64
CA GLY A 162 -7.07 -17.56 5.56
C GLY A 162 -7.29 -16.82 6.88
N LYS A 163 -6.64 -17.20 7.99
CA LYS A 163 -6.76 -16.52 9.30
C LYS A 163 -6.49 -15.01 9.24
N THR A 164 -5.38 -14.60 8.64
CA THR A 164 -5.03 -13.19 8.47
C THR A 164 -6.01 -12.47 7.54
N THR A 165 -6.53 -13.18 6.53
CA THR A 165 -7.58 -12.65 5.64
C THR A 165 -8.89 -12.40 6.40
N LEU A 166 -9.25 -13.27 7.35
CA LEU A 166 -10.41 -13.05 8.22
C LEU A 166 -10.24 -11.82 9.10
N ILE A 167 -9.07 -11.62 9.74
CA ILE A 167 -8.81 -10.37 10.48
C ILE A 167 -8.88 -9.17 9.54
N GLY A 168 -8.23 -9.24 8.37
CA GLY A 168 -8.25 -8.14 7.39
C GLY A 168 -9.66 -7.75 6.94
N ALA A 169 -10.58 -8.71 6.87
CA ALA A 169 -11.99 -8.48 6.55
C ALA A 169 -12.71 -7.64 7.61
N LEU A 170 -12.43 -7.87 8.90
CA LEU A 170 -13.04 -7.11 10.00
C LEU A 170 -12.66 -5.62 9.97
N PHE A 171 -11.51 -5.29 9.41
CA PHE A 171 -11.02 -3.92 9.22
C PHE A 171 -11.31 -3.35 7.83
N LEU A 172 -12.07 -4.09 7.00
CA LEU A 172 -12.31 -3.81 5.58
C LEU A 172 -11.02 -3.47 4.82
N LEU A 173 -9.90 -4.14 5.13
CA LEU A 173 -8.64 -4.01 4.39
C LEU A 173 -8.67 -4.77 3.06
N VAL A 174 -9.67 -5.64 2.89
CA VAL A 174 -9.93 -6.40 1.66
C VAL A 174 -11.43 -6.34 1.39
N GLU A 175 -11.79 -6.06 0.15
CA GLU A 175 -13.20 -6.01 -0.27
C GLU A 175 -13.84 -7.40 -0.22
N LEU A 176 -15.11 -7.41 0.19
CA LEU A 176 -15.93 -8.62 0.23
C LEU A 176 -16.48 -8.90 -1.17
N VAL A 177 -16.42 -10.16 -1.60
CA VAL A 177 -17.06 -10.61 -2.85
C VAL A 177 -18.54 -10.86 -2.60
N GLU A 178 -18.82 -11.54 -1.50
CA GLU A 178 -20.17 -11.90 -1.06
C GLU A 178 -20.19 -11.98 0.47
N GLY A 179 -21.39 -11.88 1.03
CA GLY A 179 -21.61 -11.91 2.47
C GLY A 179 -21.57 -10.54 3.11
N LYS A 180 -21.68 -10.52 4.44
CA LYS A 180 -21.65 -9.31 5.25
C LYS A 180 -21.11 -9.58 6.65
N ILE A 181 -20.58 -8.54 7.26
CA ILE A 181 -20.09 -8.55 8.63
C ILE A 181 -20.90 -7.52 9.41
N ILE A 182 -21.57 -7.96 10.46
CA ILE A 182 -22.44 -7.13 11.28
C ILE A 182 -21.82 -7.03 12.67
N VAL A 183 -21.65 -5.81 13.17
CA VAL A 183 -21.11 -5.55 14.51
C VAL A 183 -22.13 -4.73 15.31
N ASP A 184 -22.58 -5.28 16.44
CA ASP A 184 -23.66 -4.72 17.27
C ASP A 184 -24.92 -4.32 16.47
N GLY A 185 -25.26 -5.12 15.46
CA GLY A 185 -26.43 -4.91 14.60
C GLY A 185 -26.20 -3.93 13.43
N VAL A 186 -25.02 -3.33 13.30
CA VAL A 186 -24.66 -2.42 12.20
C VAL A 186 -23.79 -3.16 11.18
N ASP A 187 -24.14 -3.06 9.89
CA ASP A 187 -23.30 -3.61 8.81
C ASP A 187 -22.09 -2.72 8.59
N ILE A 188 -20.89 -3.26 8.80
CA ILE A 188 -19.65 -2.48 8.71
C ILE A 188 -19.36 -2.01 7.28
N CYS A 189 -19.92 -2.65 6.26
CA CYS A 189 -19.73 -2.24 4.86
C CYS A 189 -20.50 -0.96 4.53
N THR A 190 -21.46 -0.57 5.38
CA THR A 190 -22.30 0.62 5.17
C THR A 190 -21.76 1.88 5.84
N ILE A 191 -20.82 1.75 6.77
CA ILE A 191 -20.26 2.87 7.54
C ILE A 191 -18.95 3.37 6.92
N GLY A 192 -18.56 4.60 7.24
CA GLY A 192 -17.26 5.15 6.82
C GLY A 192 -16.10 4.38 7.43
N ILE A 193 -15.02 4.21 6.66
CA ILE A 193 -13.84 3.45 7.08
C ILE A 193 -13.17 4.05 8.33
N HIS A 194 -13.16 5.38 8.48
CA HIS A 194 -12.59 6.04 9.65
C HIS A 194 -13.42 5.77 10.90
N ASP A 195 -14.75 5.81 10.80
CA ASP A 195 -15.65 5.51 11.91
C ASP A 195 -15.52 4.04 12.37
N LEU A 196 -15.25 3.12 11.43
CA LEU A 196 -14.92 1.73 11.73
C LEU A 196 -13.55 1.59 12.41
N ARG A 197 -12.47 2.04 11.74
CA ARG A 197 -11.07 1.77 12.16
C ARG A 197 -10.66 2.55 13.42
N SER A 198 -11.31 3.67 13.72
CA SER A 198 -11.07 4.41 14.98
C SER A 198 -11.60 3.70 16.23
N ARG A 199 -12.49 2.71 16.06
CA ARG A 199 -13.12 1.95 17.16
C ARG A 199 -12.54 0.54 17.34
N PHE A 200 -11.71 0.09 16.41
CA PHE A 200 -11.14 -1.25 16.40
C PHE A 200 -9.65 -1.19 16.65
N GLY A 201 -9.15 -2.03 17.56
CA GLY A 201 -7.72 -2.18 17.82
C GLY A 201 -7.17 -3.43 17.15
N ILE A 202 -5.99 -3.34 16.52
CA ILE A 202 -5.25 -4.48 15.99
C ILE A 202 -3.80 -4.43 16.44
N ILE A 203 -3.26 -5.58 16.82
CA ILE A 203 -1.83 -5.77 17.03
C ILE A 203 -1.31 -6.56 15.83
N PRO A 204 -0.49 -5.94 14.95
CA PRO A 204 0.05 -6.63 13.78
C PRO A 204 1.03 -7.74 14.19
N GLN A 205 1.16 -8.75 13.34
CA GLN A 205 2.10 -9.85 13.56
C GLN A 205 3.56 -9.37 13.61
N ASP A 206 3.91 -8.41 12.74
CA ASP A 206 5.22 -7.76 12.71
C ASP A 206 5.09 -6.34 13.27
N PRO A 207 5.51 -6.08 14.53
CA PRO A 207 5.39 -4.75 15.13
C PRO A 207 6.35 -3.78 14.44
N THR A 208 5.80 -2.82 13.71
CA THR A 208 6.57 -1.76 13.06
C THR A 208 6.50 -0.49 13.90
N LEU A 209 7.65 0.05 14.29
CA LEU A 209 7.75 1.35 14.96
C LEU A 209 8.14 2.42 13.95
N PHE A 210 7.49 3.58 14.03
CA PHE A 210 7.85 4.75 13.24
C PHE A 210 9.05 5.45 13.86
N ASN A 211 9.90 6.04 13.01
CA ASN A 211 11.02 6.86 13.46
C ASN A 211 10.47 8.10 14.19
N GLY A 212 10.79 8.23 15.48
CA GLY A 212 10.23 9.27 16.34
C GLY A 212 10.43 8.94 17.81
N SER A 213 9.76 9.69 18.68
CA SER A 213 9.76 9.41 20.12
C SER A 213 8.88 8.21 20.46
N VAL A 214 9.09 7.61 21.64
CA VAL A 214 8.18 6.58 22.18
C VAL A 214 6.77 7.16 22.32
N ARG A 215 6.65 8.39 22.82
CA ARG A 215 5.38 9.10 22.98
C ARG A 215 4.61 9.26 21.66
N PHE A 216 5.31 9.56 20.56
CA PHE A 216 4.71 9.68 19.23
C PHE A 216 4.19 8.34 18.71
N ASN A 217 4.92 7.24 18.96
CA ASN A 217 4.47 5.91 18.57
C ASN A 217 3.26 5.42 19.39
N LEU A 218 3.10 5.90 20.63
CA LEU A 218 1.99 5.53 21.51
C LEU A 218 0.71 6.35 21.26
N ASP A 219 0.84 7.67 21.08
CA ASP A 219 -0.28 8.55 20.76
C ASP A 219 0.20 9.68 19.83
N PRO A 220 0.13 9.47 18.51
CA PRO A 220 0.62 10.43 17.51
C PRO A 220 -0.28 11.67 17.38
N LEU A 221 -1.51 11.62 17.90
CA LEU A 221 -2.46 12.72 17.88
C LEU A 221 -2.39 13.60 19.13
N CYS A 222 -1.54 13.25 20.10
CA CYS A 222 -1.38 13.93 21.38
C CYS A 222 -2.73 14.14 22.12
N GLN A 223 -3.58 13.11 22.09
CA GLN A 223 -4.91 13.15 22.72
C GLN A 223 -4.89 12.87 24.22
N HIS A 224 -3.83 12.24 24.73
CA HIS A 224 -3.73 11.79 26.12
C HIS A 224 -2.63 12.51 26.89
N THR A 225 -2.75 12.62 28.22
CA THR A 225 -1.65 13.11 29.07
C THR A 225 -0.66 11.98 29.37
N ASP A 226 0.54 12.33 29.86
CA ASP A 226 1.56 11.34 30.20
C ASP A 226 1.12 10.47 31.38
N GLU A 227 0.34 11.02 32.32
CA GLU A 227 -0.26 10.29 33.43
C GLU A 227 -1.27 9.24 32.94
N GLU A 228 -2.16 9.61 32.01
CA GLU A 228 -3.13 8.68 31.42
C GLU A 228 -2.46 7.52 30.68
N ILE A 229 -1.33 7.78 30.02
CA ILE A 229 -0.57 6.74 29.32
C ILE A 229 0.12 5.81 30.33
N TRP A 230 0.60 6.34 31.45
CA TRP A 230 1.27 5.55 32.48
C TRP A 230 0.32 4.66 33.28
N GLU A 231 -0.90 5.13 33.55
CA GLU A 231 -1.90 4.37 34.29
C GLU A 231 -2.55 3.23 33.48
N LYS A 232 -2.56 3.33 32.15
CA LYS A 232 -3.20 2.34 31.26
C LYS A 232 -2.38 1.05 31.14
N THR A 233 -2.73 0.05 31.97
CA THR A 233 -2.22 -1.32 31.81
C THR A 233 -3.14 -2.14 30.91
N ILE A 234 -2.57 -2.73 29.85
CA ILE A 234 -3.23 -3.61 28.86
C ILE A 234 -4.22 -4.60 29.52
N GLN A 235 -3.82 -5.29 30.59
CA GLN A 235 -4.65 -6.33 31.21
C GLN A 235 -5.95 -5.82 31.85
N ILE A 236 -5.99 -4.57 32.31
CA ILE A 236 -7.16 -4.00 32.99
C ILE A 236 -8.15 -3.45 31.96
N GLU A 237 -7.64 -2.82 30.91
CA GLU A 237 -8.45 -2.21 29.84
C GLU A 237 -9.19 -3.26 29.00
N PHE A 238 -8.56 -4.39 28.69
CA PHE A 238 -9.17 -5.42 27.83
C PHE A 238 -10.12 -6.38 28.55
N ALA A 239 -10.39 -6.19 29.85
CA ALA A 239 -11.20 -7.11 30.65
C ALA A 239 -12.65 -7.25 30.13
N ASN A 240 -13.22 -6.17 29.59
CA ASN A 240 -14.59 -6.13 29.07
C ASN A 240 -14.65 -6.04 27.54
N CYS A 241 -13.52 -6.24 26.85
CA CYS A 241 -13.46 -6.16 25.39
C CYS A 241 -13.60 -7.55 24.76
N THR A 242 -14.24 -7.62 23.59
CA THR A 242 -14.14 -8.80 22.72
C THR A 242 -12.74 -8.87 22.13
N ILE A 243 -12.04 -9.99 22.30
CA ILE A 243 -10.64 -10.16 21.85
C ILE A 243 -10.56 -11.29 20.84
N ILE A 244 -10.17 -10.97 19.60
CA ILE A 244 -9.91 -11.97 18.55
C ILE A 244 -8.40 -12.13 18.40
N THR A 245 -7.91 -13.32 18.73
CA THR A 245 -6.48 -13.66 18.63
C THR A 245 -6.28 -14.67 17.52
N VAL A 246 -5.47 -14.33 16.52
CA VAL A 246 -4.91 -15.33 15.60
C VAL A 246 -3.66 -15.88 16.24
N ALA A 247 -3.75 -17.12 16.72
CA ALA A 247 -2.66 -17.75 17.42
C ALA A 247 -1.87 -18.67 16.49
N HIS A 248 -0.54 -18.53 16.55
CA HIS A 248 0.40 -19.57 16.11
C HIS A 248 0.96 -20.37 17.30
N ARG A 249 0.72 -19.89 18.53
CA ARG A 249 1.21 -20.49 19.78
C ARG A 249 0.05 -21.14 20.53
N LYS A 250 0.14 -22.47 20.66
CA LYS A 250 -0.86 -23.39 21.18
C LYS A 250 -1.41 -23.04 22.59
N PRO A 251 -0.63 -22.50 23.56
CA PRO A 251 -1.15 -22.26 24.92
C PRO A 251 -2.17 -21.13 25.03
N THR A 252 -2.01 -20.06 24.27
CA THR A 252 -2.84 -18.85 24.40
C THR A 252 -4.28 -19.07 23.94
N VAL A 253 -4.52 -20.09 23.12
CA VAL A 253 -5.85 -20.47 22.63
C VAL A 253 -6.63 -21.31 23.65
N MET A 254 -5.94 -21.95 24.60
CA MET A 254 -6.59 -22.84 25.56
C MET A 254 -7.53 -22.07 26.51
N ASP A 255 -7.23 -20.80 26.79
CA ASP A 255 -8.06 -19.94 27.65
C ASP A 255 -9.14 -19.16 26.88
N CYS A 256 -9.35 -19.47 25.59
CA CYS A 256 -10.36 -18.81 24.76
C CYS A 256 -11.75 -19.43 24.99
N THR A 257 -12.79 -18.59 25.00
CA THR A 257 -14.19 -19.01 25.08
C THR A 257 -14.59 -19.82 23.87
N ASN A 258 -14.20 -19.37 22.66
CA ASN A 258 -14.58 -20.02 21.40
C ASN A 258 -13.37 -20.13 20.46
N VAL A 259 -13.30 -21.23 19.71
CA VAL A 259 -12.16 -21.52 18.82
C VAL A 259 -12.65 -21.83 17.40
N PRO A 260 -12.67 -20.86 16.49
CA PRO A 260 -12.89 -21.11 15.06
C PRO A 260 -11.64 -21.73 14.43
N ALA A 261 -11.77 -22.95 13.91
CA ALA A 261 -10.73 -23.62 13.13
C ALA A 261 -11.00 -23.43 11.63
N ILE A 262 -10.03 -22.83 10.93
CA ILE A 262 -10.11 -22.54 9.50
C ILE A 262 -9.16 -23.44 8.72
N SER A 263 -9.70 -24.12 7.70
CA SER A 263 -8.95 -24.94 6.74
C SER A 263 -9.42 -24.66 5.32
N ASP A 264 -8.47 -24.51 4.39
CA ASP A 264 -8.74 -24.23 2.97
C ASP A 264 -9.84 -23.15 2.72
N GLY A 265 -9.85 -22.10 3.55
CA GLY A 265 -10.79 -21.00 3.43
C GLY A 265 -12.20 -21.27 3.95
N ARG A 266 -12.44 -22.39 4.65
CA ARG A 266 -13.72 -22.75 5.25
C ARG A 266 -13.57 -22.87 6.76
N LEU A 267 -14.69 -22.70 7.46
CA LEU A 267 -14.79 -22.91 8.89
C LEU A 267 -15.10 -24.39 9.11
N ASP A 268 -14.11 -25.15 9.56
CA ASP A 268 -14.25 -26.60 9.78
C ASP A 268 -14.83 -26.88 11.17
N GLU A 269 -14.43 -26.09 12.17
CA GLU A 269 -14.86 -26.26 13.56
C GLU A 269 -15.14 -24.91 14.22
N TYR A 270 -16.16 -24.89 15.07
CA TYR A 270 -16.53 -23.74 15.87
C TYR A 270 -17.29 -24.18 17.12
N ASP A 271 -16.58 -24.22 18.25
CA ASP A 271 -17.18 -24.52 19.56
C ASP A 271 -16.27 -24.00 20.67
N ASP A 272 -16.68 -24.25 21.91
CA ASP A 272 -15.93 -23.97 23.12
C ASP A 272 -14.62 -24.76 23.16
N SER A 273 -13.54 -24.11 23.62
CA SER A 273 -12.20 -24.70 23.67
C SER A 273 -12.16 -26.00 24.47
N THR A 274 -12.90 -26.09 25.58
CA THR A 274 -12.93 -27.27 26.45
C THR A 274 -13.55 -28.47 25.75
N LYS A 275 -14.65 -28.26 25.02
CA LYS A 275 -15.33 -29.33 24.26
C LYS A 275 -14.51 -29.81 23.08
N LEU A 276 -13.76 -28.92 22.44
CA LEU A 276 -12.89 -29.29 21.33
C LEU A 276 -11.65 -30.05 21.81
N MET A 277 -11.14 -29.75 23.01
CA MET A 277 -10.05 -30.50 23.62
C MET A 277 -10.44 -31.93 24.01
N GLU A 278 -11.70 -32.17 24.41
CA GLU A 278 -12.19 -33.50 24.77
C GLU A 278 -12.32 -34.45 23.57
N LYS A 279 -12.38 -33.92 22.34
CA LYS A 279 -12.55 -34.71 21.12
C LYS A 279 -11.24 -34.81 20.34
N GLU A 280 -10.60 -35.97 20.40
CA GLU A 280 -9.32 -36.23 19.72
C GLU A 280 -9.39 -36.14 18.18
N ASP A 281 -10.58 -36.34 17.59
CA ASP A 281 -10.78 -36.28 16.15
C ASP A 281 -10.81 -34.85 15.57
N THR A 282 -10.86 -33.83 16.44
CA THR A 282 -10.94 -32.43 15.99
C THR A 282 -9.56 -31.88 15.61
N LEU A 283 -9.51 -30.96 14.66
CA LEU A 283 -8.29 -30.23 14.26
C LEU A 283 -7.65 -29.55 15.47
N PHE A 284 -8.47 -28.93 16.34
CA PHE A 284 -7.97 -28.32 17.57
C PHE A 284 -7.43 -29.36 18.56
N GLY A 285 -8.14 -30.46 18.79
CA GLY A 285 -7.68 -31.56 19.65
C GLY A 285 -6.35 -32.15 19.18
N GLN A 286 -6.18 -32.38 17.88
CA GLN A 286 -4.91 -32.85 17.29
C GLN A 286 -3.77 -31.85 17.49
N LEU A 287 -4.03 -30.55 17.29
CA LEU A 287 -3.06 -29.47 17.52
C LEU A 287 -2.60 -29.41 18.99
N VAL A 288 -3.53 -29.63 19.92
CA VAL A 288 -3.27 -29.64 21.36
C VAL A 288 -2.51 -30.92 21.76
N ASN A 289 -2.88 -32.09 21.26
CA ASN A 289 -2.16 -33.35 21.52
C ASN A 289 -0.73 -33.31 20.98
N GLU A 290 -0.52 -32.74 19.79
CA GLU A 290 0.81 -32.50 19.24
C GLU A 290 1.63 -31.54 20.13
N TYR A 291 0.99 -30.53 20.74
CA TYR A 291 1.66 -29.64 21.70
C TYR A 291 2.16 -30.41 22.93
N TRP A 292 1.26 -31.15 23.58
CA TRP A 292 1.57 -31.87 24.82
C TRP A 292 2.63 -32.95 24.61
N SER A 293 2.57 -33.68 23.50
CA SER A 293 3.61 -34.68 23.16
C SER A 293 5.00 -34.04 22.99
N HIS A 294 5.11 -32.88 22.32
CA HIS A 294 6.37 -32.15 22.24
C HIS A 294 6.85 -31.57 23.58
N PHE A 295 5.93 -31.07 24.42
CA PHE A 295 6.24 -30.56 25.74
C PHE A 295 6.77 -31.66 26.69
N HIS A 296 6.16 -32.84 26.66
CA HIS A 296 6.63 -33.99 27.44
C HIS A 296 7.97 -34.53 26.91
N ALA A 297 8.17 -34.58 25.59
CA ALA A 297 9.44 -35.00 24.99
C ALA A 297 10.61 -34.05 25.33
N THR A 298 10.37 -32.74 25.38
CA THR A 298 11.40 -31.77 25.77
C THR A 298 11.72 -31.82 27.26
N ASN A 299 10.74 -32.05 28.13
CA ASN A 299 10.96 -32.16 29.57
C ASN A 299 11.57 -33.50 30.03
N GLN A 300 11.48 -34.58 29.25
CA GLN A 300 12.20 -35.84 29.53
C GLN A 300 13.66 -35.83 29.08
N SER A 301 14.07 -34.82 28.29
CA SER A 301 15.44 -34.67 27.76
C SER A 301 16.34 -33.73 28.58
N ARG A 302 15.84 -33.23 29.72
CA ARG A 302 16.54 -32.42 30.72
C ARG A 302 16.66 -33.21 32.02
#